data_AF-A0A520I2P4-F1
#
_entry.id   AF-A0A520I2P4-F1
#
_cell.length_a   1.000
_cell.length_b   1.000
_cell.length_c   1.000
_cell.angle_alpha   90.00
_cell.angle_beta   90.00
_cell.angle_gamma   90.00
#
_symmetry.space_group_name_H-M   'P 1'
#
loop_
_entity.id
_entity.type
_entity.pdbx_description
1 polymer ?
#
loop_
_entity_poly.entity_id
_entity_poly.type
_entity_poly.pdbx_seq_one_letter_code
_entity_poly.pdbx_strand_id
1 'polypeptide(L)' 'WAEGYHPRFGLVHVDFQSQQRTIKASGHWYKAFLSK' A
#
# COMPACT_ATOMS: atom_id res chain seq x y z
N TRP A 1 8.85 -1.65 -14.41
CA TRP A 1 10.31 -1.44 -14.44
C TRP A 1 11.02 -2.79 -14.40
N ALA A 2 12.35 -2.80 -14.48
CA ALA A 2 13.15 -4.04 -14.48
C ALA A 2 12.94 -4.89 -13.21
N GLU A 3 12.60 -4.26 -12.08
CA GLU A 3 12.43 -4.93 -10.78
C GLU A 3 11.08 -5.67 -10.61
N GLY A 4 10.19 -5.60 -11.60
CA GLY A 4 8.86 -6.20 -11.50
C GLY A 4 8.08 -5.68 -10.29
N TYR A 5 7.48 -6.60 -9.53
CA TYR A 5 6.63 -6.30 -8.36
C TYR A 5 7.33 -6.46 -7.01
N HIS A 6 8.65 -6.68 -7.01
CA HIS A 6 9.40 -6.87 -5.76
C HIS A 6 9.33 -5.62 -4.86
N PRO A 7 9.53 -4.40 -5.38
CA PRO A 7 9.38 -3.19 -4.57
C PRO A 7 7.92 -2.86 -4.28
N ARG A 8 7.58 -2.62 -3.01
CA ARG A 8 6.20 -2.38 -2.55
C ARG A 8 6.01 -0.99 -1.94
N PHE A 9 6.04 0.04 -2.77
CA PHE A 9 6.00 1.44 -2.35
C PHE A 9 4.63 1.96 -1.89
N GLY A 10 3.52 1.31 -2.25
CA GLY A 10 2.18 1.82 -1.96
C GLY A 10 1.81 1.87 -0.48
N LEU A 11 0.91 2.78 -0.11
CA LEU A 11 0.23 2.83 1.20
C LEU A 11 -0.72 1.63 1.43
N VAL A 12 -1.02 0.90 0.34
CA VAL A 12 -1.89 -0.27 0.32
C VAL A 12 -1.06 -1.45 -0.16
N HIS A 13 -1.11 -2.56 0.57
CA HIS A 13 -0.61 -3.85 0.11
C HIS A 13 -1.62 -4.47 -0.85
N VAL A 14 -1.12 -5.04 -1.95
CA VAL A 14 -1.89 -5.85 -2.89
C VAL A 14 -1.37 -7.27 -2.82
N ASP A 15 -2.25 -8.22 -2.52
CA ASP A 15 -1.99 -9.63 -2.77
C ASP A 15 -2.19 -9.90 -4.26
N PHE A 16 -1.13 -10.31 -4.97
CA PHE A 16 -1.20 -10.53 -6.41
C PHE A 16 -2.00 -11.77 -6.80
N GLN A 17 -2.13 -12.75 -5.91
CA GLN A 17 -2.90 -13.96 -6.19
C GLN A 17 -4.41 -13.70 -6.10
N SER A 18 -4.85 -13.03 -5.04
CA SER A 18 -6.28 -12.79 -4.76
C SER A 18 -6.79 -11.41 -5.19
N GLN A 19 -5.88 -10.48 -5.52
CA GLN A 19 -6.16 -9.05 -5.71
C GLN A 19 -6.68 -8.34 -4.44
N GLN A 20 -6.64 -9.00 -3.29
CA GLN A 20 -7.04 -8.38 -2.02
C GLN A 20 -6.16 -7.18 -1.71
N ARG A 21 -6.79 -6.12 -1.19
CA ARG A 21 -6.14 -4.87 -0.81
C ARG A 21 -6.21 -4.67 0.70
N THR A 22 -5.06 -4.43 1.31
CA THR A 22 -4.94 -4.21 2.76
C THR A 22 -4.22 -2.89 3.01
N ILE A 23 -4.86 -1.97 3.72
CA ILE A 23 -4.26 -0.67 4.06
C ILE A 23 -3.09 -0.91 5.03
N LYS A 24 -1.91 -0.36 4.73
CA LYS A 24 -0.75 -0.42 5.63
C LYS A 24 -0.89 0.60 6.74
N ALA A 25 -0.11 0.44 7.82
CA ALA A 25 -0.03 1.43 8.88
C ALA A 25 0.28 2.85 8.37
N SER A 26 1.15 2.98 7.36
CA SER A 26 1.44 4.26 6.70
C SER A 26 0.22 4.88 6.01
N GLY A 27 -0.70 4.08 5.48
CA GLY A 27 -1.96 4.56 4.92
C GLY A 27 -2.92 5.10 5.98
N HIS A 28 -3.02 4.42 7.13
CA HIS A 28 -3.77 4.94 8.27
C HIS A 28 -3.18 6.24 8.82
N TRP A 29 -1.86 6.30 8.94
CA TRP A 29 -1.16 7.52 9.32
C TRP A 29 -1.44 8.67 8.35
N TYR A 30 -1.34 8.41 7.04
CA TYR A 30 -1.57 9.42 6.01
C TYR A 30 -3.00 9.96 6.03
N LYS A 31 -4.00 9.07 6.26
CA LYS A 31 -5.39 9.49 6.50
C LYS A 31 -5.48 10.44 7.70
N ALA A 32 -4.87 10.09 8.83
CA ALA A 32 -4.92 10.92 10.04
C ALA A 32 -4.22 12.27 9.83
N PHE A 33 -3.11 12.29 9.09
CA PHE A 33 -2.39 13.51 8.73
C PHE A 33 -3.26 14.48 7.91
N LEU A 34 -3.98 13.98 6.90
CA LEU A 34 -4.86 14.79 6.06
C LEU A 34 -6.18 15.21 6.72
N SER A 35 -6.56 14.59 7.84
CA SER A 35 -7.81 14.89 8.55
C SER A 35 -7.67 16.04 9.55
N LYS A 36 -6.58 16.81 9.47
CA LYS A 36 -6.31 18.02 10.27
C LYS A 36 -6.40 19.24 9.37
#